data_AF-V9W8K8-F1
#
_entry.id   AF-V9W8K8-F1
#
_cell.length_a   1.000
_cell.length_b   1.000
_cell.length_c   1.000
_cell.angle_alpha   90.00
_cell.angle_beta   90.00
_cell.angle_gamma   90.00
#
_symmetry.space_group_name_H-M   'P 1'
#
loop_
_entity.id
_entity.type
_entity.pdbx_description
1 polymer ?
#
loop_
_entity_poly.entity_id
_entity_poly.type
_entity_poly.pdbx_seq_one_letter_code
_entity_poly.pdbx_strand_id
1 'polypeptide(L)'
;MMNNLGKYLEQVRREKKFSLREAAQKSDLSYTYIRDIELGMNRKTKKKVKPSPDSLKKLAEAYGIEYYELLQKAGILDEGTESALDEANSKLDKLIEETVNNSTHISTIPLIRTICAGDGIIATENIEDYVAYPLLKGNKPDYALRVQ
;
A
#
# COMPACT_ATOMS: atom_id res chain seq x y z
N MET A 1 -2.39 14.45 32.39
CA MET A 1 -2.51 13.81 31.05
C MET A 1 -1.18 13.17 30.71
N MET A 2 -1.22 11.89 30.38
CA MET A 2 -0.04 11.11 30.00
C MET A 2 0.51 11.64 28.66
N ASN A 3 1.80 11.95 28.58
CA ASN A 3 2.46 12.24 27.31
C ASN A 3 2.82 10.92 26.61
N ASN A 4 1.88 10.37 25.82
CA ASN A 4 2.08 9.08 25.14
C ASN A 4 3.19 9.17 24.08
N LEU A 5 3.22 10.24 23.30
CA LEU A 5 4.27 10.48 22.30
C LEU A 5 5.67 10.56 22.92
N GLY A 6 5.85 11.39 23.94
CA GLY A 6 7.18 11.59 24.52
C GLY A 6 7.72 10.37 25.24
N LYS A 7 6.87 9.61 25.94
CA LYS A 7 7.28 8.32 26.54
C LYS A 7 7.72 7.32 25.48
N TYR A 8 6.99 7.24 24.37
CA TYR A 8 7.34 6.37 23.25
C TYR A 8 8.68 6.76 22.63
N LEU A 9 8.89 8.05 22.35
CA LEU A 9 10.17 8.54 21.81
C LEU A 9 11.34 8.32 22.77
N GLU A 10 11.14 8.49 24.08
CA GLU A 10 12.16 8.18 25.08
C GLU A 10 12.52 6.69 25.08
N GLN A 11 11.51 5.81 25.00
CA GLN A 11 11.72 4.37 24.93
C GLN A 11 12.54 3.99 23.68
N VAL A 12 12.13 4.44 22.49
CA VAL A 12 12.84 4.10 21.25
C VAL A 12 14.27 4.64 21.26
N ARG A 13 14.48 5.85 21.79
CA ARG A 13 15.83 6.41 21.94
C ARG A 13 16.72 5.53 22.83
N ARG A 14 16.18 5.04 23.96
CA ARG A 14 16.89 4.15 24.90
C ARG A 14 17.16 2.77 24.30
N GLU A 15 16.19 2.19 23.60
CA GLU A 15 16.34 0.90 22.91
C GLU A 15 17.45 0.95 21.85
N LYS A 16 17.51 2.04 21.08
CA LYS A 16 18.56 2.28 20.09
C LYS A 16 19.88 2.78 20.68
N LYS A 17 19.96 2.93 22.02
CA LYS A 17 21.12 3.43 22.78
C LYS A 17 21.62 4.81 22.32
N PHE A 18 20.73 5.65 21.78
CA PHE A 18 21.11 6.98 21.35
C PHE A 18 21.15 7.95 22.54
N SER A 19 22.23 8.72 22.62
CA SER A 19 22.26 9.90 23.49
C SER A 19 21.36 11.00 22.92
N LEU A 20 20.95 11.96 23.76
CA LEU A 20 20.16 13.11 23.29
C LEU A 20 20.92 13.94 22.24
N ARG A 21 22.25 13.96 22.29
CA ARG A 21 23.08 14.67 21.31
C ARG A 21 23.15 13.92 19.97
N GLU A 22 23.26 12.60 20.01
CA GLU A 22 23.23 11.77 18.81
C GLU A 22 21.86 11.82 18.13
N ALA A 23 20.78 11.76 18.92
CA ALA A 23 19.42 11.92 18.41
C ALA A 23 19.23 13.30 17.74
N ALA A 24 19.75 14.36 18.35
CA ALA A 24 19.74 15.71 17.79
C ALA A 24 20.48 15.80 16.45
N GLN A 25 21.68 15.21 16.39
CA GLN A 25 22.49 15.19 15.17
C GLN A 25 21.79 14.41 14.04
N LYS A 26 21.17 13.27 14.35
CA LYS A 26 20.49 12.43 13.35
C LYS A 26 19.17 13.01 12.86
N SER A 27 18.44 13.72 13.73
CA SER A 27 17.14 14.30 13.40
C SER A 27 17.21 15.74 12.95
N ASP A 28 18.39 16.38 12.90
CA ASP A 28 18.51 17.81 12.58
C ASP A 28 17.56 18.68 13.46
N LEU A 29 17.49 18.33 14.74
CA LEU A 29 16.68 19.01 15.75
C LEU A 29 17.54 19.34 16.97
N SER A 30 17.19 20.38 17.72
CA SER A 30 17.90 20.71 18.96
C SER A 30 17.69 19.62 20.03
N TYR A 31 18.77 19.21 20.70
CA TYR A 31 18.70 18.29 21.84
C TYR A 31 17.79 18.80 22.97
N THR A 32 17.65 20.12 23.13
CA THR A 32 16.71 20.71 24.09
C THR A 32 15.27 20.46 23.69
N TYR A 33 14.98 20.57 22.40
CA TYR A 33 13.65 20.35 21.85
C TYR A 33 13.25 18.88 21.93
N ILE A 34 14.15 17.95 21.60
CA ILE A 34 13.91 16.50 21.75
C ILE A 34 13.59 16.16 23.21
N ARG A 35 14.38 16.68 24.16
CA ARG A 35 14.12 16.49 25.60
C ARG A 35 12.77 17.08 26.02
N ASP A 36 12.41 18.25 25.52
CA ASP A 36 11.13 18.88 25.84
C ASP A 36 9.94 18.08 25.26
N ILE A 37 10.11 17.42 24.11
CA ILE A 37 9.12 16.48 23.54
C ILE A 37 8.99 15.23 24.41
N GLU A 38 10.11 14.60 24.81
CA GLU A 38 10.12 13.41 25.68
C GLU A 38 9.39 13.70 27.00
N LEU A 39 9.65 14.85 27.61
CA LEU A 39 8.98 15.30 28.83
C LEU A 39 7.54 15.78 28.60
N GLY A 40 7.20 16.19 27.37
CA GLY A 40 5.88 16.69 26.98
C GLY A 40 5.59 18.11 27.42
N MET A 41 6.56 18.76 28.04
CA MET A 41 6.45 20.12 28.55
C MET A 41 7.75 20.87 28.26
N ASN A 42 7.59 22.09 27.78
CA ASN A 42 8.73 22.97 27.59
C ASN A 42 9.23 23.44 28.95
N ARG A 43 10.50 23.19 29.26
CA ARG A 43 11.09 23.55 30.56
C ARG A 43 11.05 25.04 30.88
N LYS A 44 11.08 25.91 29.86
CA LYS A 44 11.10 27.37 30.05
C LYS A 44 9.70 27.94 30.23
N THR A 45 8.75 27.49 29.41
CA THR A 45 7.40 28.08 29.37
C THR A 45 6.36 27.28 30.15
N LYS A 46 6.70 26.06 30.60
CA LYS A 46 5.80 25.07 31.23
C LYS A 46 4.57 24.71 30.38
N LYS A 47 4.55 25.09 29.10
CA LYS A 47 3.48 24.76 28.15
C LYS A 47 3.70 23.36 27.59
N LYS A 48 2.60 22.69 27.24
CA LYS A 48 2.65 21.41 26.51
C LYS A 48 3.35 21.60 25.18
N VAL A 49 4.24 20.67 24.84
CA VAL A 49 4.94 20.68 23.55
C VAL A 49 4.08 19.92 22.54
N LYS A 50 3.63 20.62 21.49
CA LYS A 50 3.04 20.01 20.31
C LYS A 50 4.06 20.08 19.17
N PRO A 51 4.69 18.96 18.77
CA PRO A 51 5.63 18.97 17.66
C PRO A 51 4.91 19.22 16.33
N SER A 52 5.61 19.86 15.40
CA SER A 52 5.16 20.02 14.02
C SER A 52 5.22 18.67 13.29
N PRO A 53 4.37 18.40 12.28
CA PRO A 53 4.50 17.24 11.41
C PRO A 53 5.90 17.09 10.80
N ASP A 54 6.55 18.20 10.43
CA ASP A 54 7.92 18.19 9.91
C ASP A 54 8.94 17.69 10.95
N SER A 55 8.81 18.13 12.20
CA SER A 55 9.65 17.65 13.30
C SER A 55 9.46 16.15 13.56
N LEU A 56 8.22 15.66 13.43
CA LEU A 56 7.93 14.23 13.59
C LEU A 56 8.53 13.41 12.44
N LYS A 57 8.50 13.93 11.21
CA LYS A 57 9.12 13.28 10.05
C LYS A 57 10.63 13.13 10.25
N LYS A 58 11.30 14.20 10.67
CA LYS A 58 12.72 14.19 11.00
C LYS A 58 13.07 13.18 12.11
N LEU A 59 12.22 13.06 13.13
CA LEU A 59 12.39 12.05 14.19
C LEU A 59 12.14 10.63 13.68
N ALA A 60 11.15 10.43 12.81
CA ALA A 60 10.85 9.16 12.17
C ALA A 60 12.06 8.64 11.38
N GLU A 61 12.65 9.51 10.55
CA GLU A 61 13.85 9.21 9.77
C GLU A 61 15.06 8.90 10.67
N ALA A 62 15.30 9.73 11.69
CA ALA A 62 16.44 9.55 12.61
C ALA A 62 16.35 8.27 13.44
N TYR A 63 15.15 7.92 13.89
CA TYR A 63 14.90 6.71 14.64
C TYR A 63 14.52 5.53 13.77
N GLY A 64 14.36 5.65 12.45
CA GLY A 64 13.88 4.57 11.58
C GLY A 64 12.55 3.97 12.06
N ILE A 65 11.61 4.84 12.46
CA ILE A 65 10.25 4.49 12.88
C ILE A 65 9.29 4.91 11.76
N GLU A 66 8.14 4.27 11.68
CA GLU A 66 7.08 4.69 10.78
C GLU A 66 6.51 6.06 11.18
N TYR A 67 6.50 7.00 10.22
CA TYR A 67 6.00 8.35 10.44
C TYR A 67 4.53 8.38 10.88
N TYR A 68 3.72 7.45 10.34
CA TYR A 68 2.30 7.30 10.67
C TYR A 68 2.09 7.00 12.16
N GLU A 69 2.91 6.11 12.74
CA GLU A 69 2.82 5.76 14.16
C GLU A 69 3.07 6.97 15.07
N LEU A 70 4.04 7.84 14.71
CA LEU A 70 4.33 9.06 15.46
C LEU A 70 3.18 10.07 15.36
N LEU A 71 2.55 10.20 14.20
CA LEU A 71 1.40 11.08 14.01
C LEU A 71 0.18 10.66 14.85
N GLN A 72 -0.09 9.35 14.93
CA GLN A 72 -1.14 8.81 15.79
C GLN A 72 -0.85 9.11 17.26
N LYS A 73 0.35 8.77 17.75
CA LYS A 73 0.72 9.00 19.16
C LYS A 73 0.77 10.48 19.52
N ALA A 74 0.99 11.36 18.55
CA ALA A 74 0.92 12.81 18.72
C ALA A 74 -0.51 13.36 18.84
N GLY A 75 -1.54 12.55 18.53
CA GLY A 75 -2.94 12.97 18.45
C GLY A 75 -3.17 14.02 17.35
N ILE A 76 -2.43 13.89 16.24
CA ILE A 76 -2.60 14.72 15.04
C ILE A 76 -3.55 14.02 14.06
N LEU A 77 -3.45 12.69 13.99
CA LEU A 77 -4.42 11.84 13.33
C LEU A 77 -5.48 11.49 14.38
N ASP A 78 -6.61 12.17 14.32
CA ASP A 78 -7.81 11.76 15.05
C ASP A 78 -8.51 10.64 14.27
N GLU A 79 -9.30 9.81 14.96
CA GLU A 79 -10.05 8.63 14.46
C GLU A 79 -10.82 8.86 13.13
N GLY A 80 -11.09 10.12 12.75
CA GLY A 80 -11.71 10.49 11.47
C GLY A 80 -10.83 10.29 10.22
N THR A 81 -9.50 10.13 10.35
CA THR A 81 -8.66 9.76 9.19
C THR A 81 -8.68 8.27 8.90
N GLU A 82 -8.89 7.42 9.90
CA GLU A 82 -9.05 5.97 9.69
C GLU A 82 -10.33 5.68 8.90
N SER A 83 -11.44 6.36 9.21
CA SER A 83 -12.69 6.17 8.46
C SER A 83 -12.56 6.56 6.98
N ALA A 84 -11.82 7.64 6.68
CA ALA A 84 -11.59 8.06 5.29
C ALA A 84 -10.68 7.08 4.52
N LEU A 85 -9.72 6.46 5.20
CA LEU A 85 -8.82 5.48 4.61
C LEU A 85 -9.54 4.15 4.34
N ASP A 86 -10.40 3.71 5.27
CA ASP A 86 -11.23 2.52 5.11
C ASP A 86 -12.27 2.68 3.98
N GLU A 87 -12.87 3.87 3.87
CA GLU A 87 -13.75 4.20 2.74
C GLU A 87 -13.02 4.18 1.39
N ALA A 88 -11.76 4.61 1.35
CA ALA A 88 -10.96 4.57 0.13
C ALA A 88 -10.57 3.13 -0.25
N ASN A 89 -10.12 2.33 0.72
CA ASN A 89 -9.72 0.94 0.52
C ASN A 89 -10.91 0.08 0.06
N SER A 90 -12.09 0.23 0.68
CA SER A 90 -13.29 -0.51 0.26
C SER A 90 -13.77 -0.16 -1.15
N LYS A 91 -13.55 1.07 -1.63
CA LYS A 91 -13.80 1.45 -3.03
C LYS A 91 -12.79 0.80 -3.97
N LEU A 92 -11.53 0.74 -3.55
CA LEU A 92 -10.46 0.13 -4.32
C LEU A 92 -10.67 -1.39 -4.50
N ASP A 93 -11.08 -2.08 -3.43
CA ASP A 93 -11.36 -3.52 -3.47
C ASP A 93 -12.47 -3.85 -4.47
N LYS A 94 -13.56 -3.06 -4.47
CA LYS A 94 -14.65 -3.20 -5.44
C LYS A 94 -14.18 -2.99 -6.89
N LEU A 95 -13.33 -1.99 -7.13
CA LEU A 95 -12.75 -1.73 -8.45
C LEU A 95 -11.82 -2.87 -8.90
N ILE A 96 -11.05 -3.46 -7.98
CA ILE A 96 -10.19 -4.61 -8.27
C ILE A 96 -11.04 -5.84 -8.61
N GLU A 97 -12.09 -6.12 -7.85
CA GLU A 97 -13.03 -7.21 -8.16
C GLU A 97 -13.69 -7.03 -9.53
N GLU A 98 -14.15 -5.82 -9.84
CA GLU A 98 -14.73 -5.49 -11.15
C GLU A 98 -13.73 -5.67 -12.30
N THR A 99 -12.46 -5.31 -12.10
CA THR A 99 -11.43 -5.42 -13.14
C THR A 99 -10.95 -6.86 -13.32
N VAL A 100 -10.76 -7.63 -12.24
CA VAL A 100 -10.40 -9.05 -12.29
C VAL A 100 -11.50 -9.85 -12.98
N ASN A 101 -12.77 -9.59 -12.66
CA ASN A 101 -13.89 -10.26 -13.34
C ASN A 101 -13.98 -9.93 -14.84
N ASN A 102 -13.53 -8.74 -15.26
CA ASN A 102 -13.51 -8.34 -16.66
C ASN A 102 -12.29 -8.85 -17.44
N SER A 103 -11.15 -9.08 -16.78
CA SER A 103 -9.90 -9.55 -17.43
C SER A 103 -9.71 -11.06 -17.44
N THR A 104 -10.48 -11.84 -16.66
CA THR A 104 -10.24 -13.29 -16.47
C THR A 104 -10.85 -14.20 -17.53
N HIS A 105 -11.58 -13.66 -18.51
CA HIS A 105 -12.00 -14.44 -19.69
C HIS A 105 -11.17 -14.10 -20.93
N ILE A 106 -9.85 -14.25 -20.86
CA ILE A 106 -9.09 -14.61 -22.08
C ILE A 106 -9.54 -16.02 -22.44
N SER A 107 -10.64 -16.10 -23.18
CA SER A 107 -11.20 -17.36 -23.60
C SER A 107 -10.26 -17.99 -24.63
N THR A 108 -9.81 -19.22 -24.41
CA THR A 108 -9.03 -19.95 -25.41
C THR A 108 -9.97 -20.64 -26.38
N ILE A 109 -9.63 -20.63 -27.67
CA ILE A 109 -10.33 -21.38 -28.73
C ILE A 109 -9.39 -22.42 -29.33
N PRO A 110 -9.89 -23.61 -29.71
CA PRO A 110 -9.07 -24.62 -30.36
C PRO A 110 -8.60 -24.12 -31.73
N LEU A 111 -7.33 -24.37 -32.05
CA LEU A 111 -6.70 -24.10 -33.35
C LEU A 111 -6.67 -25.39 -34.18
N ILE A 112 -7.21 -25.33 -35.39
CA ILE A 112 -7.28 -26.45 -36.33
C ILE A 112 -6.40 -26.14 -37.55
N ARG A 113 -5.70 -27.16 -38.06
CA ARG A 113 -4.83 -27.02 -39.24
C ARG A 113 -5.57 -27.19 -40.56
N THR A 114 -6.26 -28.31 -40.70
CA THR A 114 -6.88 -28.72 -41.97
C THR A 114 -8.32 -29.10 -41.72
N ILE A 115 -9.21 -28.51 -42.51
CA ILE A 115 -10.63 -28.88 -42.61
C ILE A 115 -10.85 -29.58 -43.94
N CYS A 116 -11.48 -30.75 -43.91
CA CYS A 116 -11.90 -31.45 -45.13
C CYS A 116 -13.30 -30.95 -45.53
N ALA A 117 -13.49 -30.62 -46.81
CA ALA A 117 -14.82 -30.38 -47.37
C ALA A 117 -15.46 -31.73 -47.73
N GLY A 118 -16.69 -32.00 -47.28
CA GLY A 118 -17.37 -33.29 -47.48
C GLY A 118 -18.06 -33.80 -46.22
N ASP A 119 -17.92 -35.09 -45.90
CA ASP A 119 -18.40 -35.75 -44.67
C ASP A 119 -17.66 -35.20 -43.43
N GLY A 120 -17.94 -33.95 -43.09
CA GLY A 120 -17.09 -33.07 -42.28
C GLY A 120 -16.47 -33.72 -41.06
N ILE A 121 -15.17 -33.45 -40.85
CA ILE A 121 -14.48 -33.79 -39.61
C ILE A 121 -15.06 -32.91 -38.49
N ILE A 122 -15.36 -33.51 -37.34
CA ILE A 122 -15.80 -32.76 -36.17
C ILE A 122 -14.57 -32.02 -35.62
N ALA A 123 -14.68 -30.70 -35.42
CA ALA A 123 -13.60 -29.82 -34.94
C ALA A 123 -12.84 -30.36 -33.72
N THR A 124 -13.48 -31.20 -32.90
CA THR A 124 -12.91 -31.87 -31.72
C THR A 124 -11.87 -32.95 -32.03
N GLU A 125 -11.81 -33.45 -33.27
CA GLU A 125 -10.96 -34.58 -33.67
C GLU A 125 -9.58 -34.16 -34.21
N ASN A 126 -9.38 -32.87 -34.53
CA ASN A 126 -8.16 -32.37 -35.18
C ASN A 126 -7.63 -31.06 -34.57
N ILE A 127 -7.64 -30.99 -33.22
CA ILE A 127 -7.10 -29.84 -32.48
C ILE A 127 -5.57 -29.89 -32.52
N GLU A 128 -4.95 -28.87 -33.10
CA GLU A 128 -3.49 -28.71 -33.15
C GLU A 128 -2.97 -27.94 -31.92
N ASP A 129 -3.69 -26.90 -31.50
CA ASP A 129 -3.30 -26.06 -30.34
C ASP A 129 -4.50 -25.29 -29.78
N TYR A 130 -4.27 -24.41 -28.81
CA TYR A 130 -5.25 -23.44 -28.30
C TYR A 130 -4.70 -22.02 -28.42
N VAL A 131 -5.50 -21.11 -28.96
CA VAL A 131 -5.13 -19.70 -29.10
C VAL A 131 -6.01 -18.81 -28.23
N ALA A 132 -5.40 -17.74 -27.70
CA ALA A 132 -6.12 -16.73 -26.95
C ALA A 132 -7.05 -15.95 -27.90
N TYR A 133 -8.35 -15.95 -27.61
CA TYR A 133 -9.32 -15.10 -28.29
C TYR A 133 -9.38 -13.74 -27.58
N PRO A 134 -8.95 -12.64 -28.22
CA PRO A 134 -8.70 -11.37 -27.54
C PRO A 134 -9.97 -10.56 -27.24
N LEU A 135 -11.13 -10.97 -27.77
CA LEU A 135 -12.36 -10.21 -27.62
C LEU A 135 -13.12 -10.62 -26.35
N LEU A 136 -13.19 -9.70 -25.39
CA LEU A 136 -13.89 -9.86 -24.11
C LEU A 136 -15.42 -9.72 -24.23
N LYS A 137 -15.93 -9.15 -25.33
CA LYS A 137 -17.36 -8.93 -25.58
C LYS A 137 -17.75 -9.45 -26.97
N GLY A 138 -18.88 -10.13 -27.05
CA GLY A 138 -19.43 -10.72 -28.28
C GLY A 138 -19.43 -12.25 -28.28
N ASN A 139 -19.96 -12.86 -29.33
CA ASN A 139 -19.96 -14.32 -29.47
C ASN A 139 -18.53 -14.81 -29.72
N LYS A 140 -18.10 -15.77 -28.89
CA LYS A 140 -16.83 -16.49 -29.06
C LYS A 140 -16.95 -17.44 -30.25
N PRO A 141 -15.99 -17.46 -31.20
CA PRO A 141 -15.98 -18.43 -32.28
C PRO A 141 -15.68 -19.84 -31.75
N ASP A 142 -16.17 -20.86 -32.44
CA ASP A 142 -16.01 -22.25 -32.00
C ASP A 142 -14.56 -22.75 -32.11
N TYR A 143 -13.82 -22.30 -33.13
CA TYR A 143 -12.42 -22.65 -33.38
C TYR A 143 -11.69 -21.57 -34.21
N ALA A 144 -10.36 -21.61 -34.22
CA ALA A 144 -9.49 -20.88 -35.14
C ALA A 144 -8.94 -21.84 -36.21
N LEU A 145 -8.75 -21.36 -37.45
CA LEU A 145 -8.17 -22.14 -38.55
C LEU A 145 -6.85 -21.52 -39.01
N ARG A 146 -5.78 -22.31 -39.07
CA ARG A 146 -4.52 -21.88 -39.67
C ARG A 146 -4.48 -22.24 -41.16
N VAL A 147 -4.62 -21.25 -42.03
CA VAL A 147 -4.45 -21.41 -43.48
C VAL A 147 -2.99 -21.19 -43.85
N GLN A 148 -2.39 -22.15 -44.58
CA GLN A 148 -1.04 -22.05 -45.14
C GLN A 148 -1.08 -21.68 -46.62
#